data_AF-A0A7J4T641-F1
#
_entry.id   AF-A0A7J4T641-F1
#
_cell.length_a   1.000
_cell.length_b   1.000
_cell.length_c   1.000
_cell.angle_alpha   90.00
_cell.angle_beta   90.00
_cell.angle_gamma   90.00
#
_symmetry.space_group_name_H-M   'P 1'
#
loop_
_entity.id
_entity.type
_entity.pdbx_description
1 polymer ?
#
loop_
_entity_poly.entity_id
_entity_poly.type
_entity_poly.pdbx_seq_one_letter_code
_entity_poly.pdbx_strand_id
1 'polypeptide(L)'
;KSKWEEKGLHTIVVGGNKLSRGLTLEGLTVSYYLRSSNMYDTLMQMGRWFGYRKDYLDLCRIYSTNEIFNNFGLIATAEKDLREQFDTMMLSGKTPRDFGLYVLQSPGNLVVTNRGKSRHSIDLNISFGGSGPEITQFIPSQRAHNWNVLEKFIDQMDKQGTRHSIHPNLHWKHVPKDLVASFFKDYAVHGDQIQVINALHQFISKQDHGLIDEWDVVCVKLKSKKSLLKRDIGGYEWNAVKRAAKSYDANKMAIKRIGAPTDELLDFTDGEKQNIRAALKAEGRKSLTGAFIRNERPSNRGLLLLYMIASENGEHPYGTCKDTTAFSDIPYYGFLASFPSNGDFKTTRIRANTKYMEHG
;
A
#
# COMPACT_ATOMS: atom_id res chain seq x y z
N LYS A 1 -9.98 46.88 -24.13
CA LYS A 1 -8.97 45.86 -24.48
C LYS A 1 -7.62 46.29 -23.93
N SER A 2 -6.95 45.41 -23.19
CA SER A 2 -5.64 45.67 -22.59
C SER A 2 -4.57 45.80 -23.68
N LYS A 3 -3.60 46.70 -23.51
CA LYS A 3 -2.51 47.01 -24.47
C LYS A 3 -1.56 45.81 -24.76
N TRP A 4 -1.82 44.65 -24.17
CA TRP A 4 -0.92 43.48 -24.15
C TRP A 4 -1.51 42.22 -24.81
N GLU A 5 -2.68 42.32 -25.45
CA GLU A 5 -3.38 41.19 -26.10
C GLU A 5 -2.50 40.44 -27.12
N GLU A 6 -1.66 41.16 -27.88
CA GLU A 6 -0.81 40.59 -28.94
C GLU A 6 0.48 39.89 -28.44
N LYS A 7 0.90 40.09 -27.19
CA LYS A 7 2.15 39.53 -26.63
C LYS A 7 1.94 38.38 -25.65
N GLY A 8 0.68 38.03 -25.35
CA GLY A 8 0.33 37.14 -24.26
C GLY A 8 0.33 37.86 -22.91
N LEU A 9 -0.62 37.51 -22.04
CA LEU A 9 -0.78 38.14 -20.73
C LEU A 9 -0.19 37.24 -19.64
N HIS A 10 0.93 37.64 -19.05
CA HIS A 10 1.42 37.03 -17.81
C HIS A 10 0.56 37.49 -16.64
N THR A 11 -0.33 36.61 -16.17
CA THR A 11 -1.30 36.95 -15.12
C THR A 11 -0.93 36.27 -13.82
N ILE A 12 -0.78 37.05 -12.75
CA ILE A 12 -0.76 36.53 -11.38
C ILE A 12 -2.14 36.74 -10.79
N VAL A 13 -2.84 35.65 -10.49
CA VAL A 13 -4.17 35.69 -9.88
C VAL A 13 -4.03 35.42 -8.39
N VAL A 14 -4.44 36.36 -7.55
CA VAL A 14 -4.44 36.24 -6.09
C VAL A 14 -5.87 36.35 -5.57
N GLY A 15 -6.28 35.47 -4.67
CA GLY A 15 -7.61 35.53 -4.09
C GLY A 15 -7.89 34.43 -3.06
N GLY A 16 -8.98 34.63 -2.32
CA GLY A 16 -9.41 33.74 -1.23
C GLY A 16 -10.33 32.61 -1.70
N ASN A 17 -11.31 32.24 -0.87
CA ASN A 17 -12.22 31.10 -1.09
C ASN A 17 -13.01 31.15 -2.41
N LYS A 18 -13.16 32.31 -3.05
CA LYS A 18 -13.84 32.42 -4.35
C LYS A 18 -12.98 31.91 -5.52
N LEU A 19 -11.65 31.85 -5.38
CA LEU A 19 -10.78 31.25 -6.39
C LEU A 19 -10.65 29.73 -6.26
N SER A 20 -11.03 29.15 -5.11
CA SER A 20 -10.86 27.71 -4.88
C SER A 20 -11.94 26.85 -5.53
N ARG A 21 -13.03 27.45 -6.03
CA ARG A 21 -14.19 26.74 -6.60
C ARG A 21 -14.67 27.35 -7.91
N GLY A 22 -14.99 26.50 -8.89
CA GLY A 22 -15.71 26.89 -10.11
C GLY A 22 -14.95 27.69 -11.17
N LEU A 23 -13.71 28.14 -10.91
CA LEU A 23 -12.91 28.89 -11.88
C LEU A 23 -11.83 28.00 -12.53
N THR A 24 -11.78 28.00 -13.86
CA THR A 24 -10.71 27.35 -14.64
C THR A 24 -9.73 28.43 -15.09
N LEU A 25 -8.47 28.32 -14.67
CA LEU A 25 -7.39 29.19 -15.14
C LEU A 25 -6.63 28.46 -16.25
N GLU A 26 -6.92 28.85 -17.49
CA GLU A 26 -6.17 28.40 -18.66
C GLU A 26 -4.70 28.83 -18.54
N GLY A 27 -3.78 27.93 -18.87
CA GLY A 27 -2.34 28.23 -18.80
C GLY A 27 -1.74 28.29 -17.39
N LEU A 28 -2.45 27.85 -16.33
CA LEU A 28 -1.90 27.85 -14.95
C LEU A 28 -0.67 26.93 -14.81
N THR A 29 0.53 27.50 -14.76
CA THR A 29 1.78 26.73 -14.59
C THR A 29 2.29 26.74 -13.15
N VAL A 30 2.13 27.85 -12.42
CA VAL A 30 2.67 27.99 -11.06
C VAL A 30 1.56 28.20 -10.04
N SER A 31 1.56 27.40 -8.98
CA SER A 31 0.58 27.46 -7.89
C SER A 31 1.28 27.68 -6.55
N TYR A 32 0.92 28.75 -5.84
CA TYR A 32 1.32 28.99 -4.46
C TYR A 32 0.15 28.71 -3.54
N TYR A 33 0.37 27.85 -2.55
CA TYR A 33 -0.71 27.30 -1.75
C TYR A 33 -0.30 27.16 -0.29
N LEU A 34 -0.87 27.98 0.60
CA LEU A 34 -0.50 28.03 2.02
C LEU A 34 -1.65 27.66 2.95
N ARG A 35 -2.84 27.38 2.40
CA ARG A 35 -4.05 27.10 3.18
C ARG A 35 -4.14 25.61 3.48
N SER A 36 -3.92 25.19 4.72
CA SER A 36 -4.21 23.81 5.11
C SER A 36 -5.72 23.59 5.20
N SER A 37 -6.15 22.44 4.69
CA SER A 37 -7.49 21.89 4.88
C SER A 37 -7.34 20.40 5.09
N ASN A 38 -7.99 19.88 6.13
CA ASN A 38 -7.99 18.45 6.42
C ASN A 38 -9.12 17.70 5.69
N MET A 39 -9.89 18.40 4.85
CA MET A 39 -10.99 17.80 4.08
C MET A 39 -10.53 17.45 2.66
N TYR A 40 -10.64 16.16 2.32
CA TYR A 40 -10.25 15.58 1.03
C TYR A 40 -10.86 16.30 -0.17
N ASP A 41 -12.19 16.48 -0.17
CA ASP A 41 -12.93 17.16 -1.25
C ASP A 41 -12.42 18.59 -1.46
N THR A 42 -12.16 19.32 -0.37
CA THR A 42 -11.59 20.66 -0.43
C THR A 42 -10.18 20.65 -1.02
N LEU A 43 -9.32 19.70 -0.63
CA LEU A 43 -7.97 19.58 -1.20
C LEU A 43 -8.01 19.21 -2.69
N MET A 44 -8.87 18.27 -3.09
CA MET A 44 -9.07 17.88 -4.50
C MET A 44 -9.62 19.05 -5.34
N GLN A 45 -10.59 19.79 -4.82
CA GLN A 45 -11.13 21.00 -5.47
C GLN A 45 -10.08 22.11 -5.59
N MET A 46 -9.12 22.17 -4.66
CA MET A 46 -8.05 23.16 -4.62
C MET A 46 -6.87 22.79 -5.52
N GLY A 47 -6.66 21.50 -5.80
CA GLY A 47 -5.64 21.02 -6.72
C GLY A 47 -5.99 21.27 -8.18
N ARG A 48 -6.09 22.53 -8.59
CA ARG A 48 -6.44 22.95 -9.97
C ARG A 48 -5.36 22.61 -11.01
N TRP A 49 -4.17 22.26 -10.54
CA TRP A 49 -3.11 21.67 -11.35
C TRP A 49 -3.36 20.19 -11.66
N PHE A 50 -4.31 19.52 -11.01
CA PHE A 50 -4.74 18.18 -11.41
C PHE A 50 -5.49 18.26 -12.73
N GLY A 51 -4.96 17.62 -13.75
CA GLY A 51 -5.50 17.61 -15.11
C GLY A 51 -4.44 17.24 -16.14
N TYR A 52 -4.87 16.84 -17.33
CA TYR A 52 -3.97 16.49 -18.43
C TYR A 52 -3.25 17.74 -18.97
N ARG A 53 -2.05 18.01 -18.47
CA ARG A 53 -1.14 19.06 -18.94
C ARG A 53 0.13 18.45 -19.52
N LYS A 54 -0.04 17.45 -20.38
CA LYS A 54 1.07 16.60 -20.87
C LYS A 54 2.17 17.42 -21.55
N ASP A 55 1.80 18.47 -22.27
CA ASP A 55 2.71 19.24 -23.12
C ASP A 55 3.48 20.35 -22.39
N TYR A 56 3.22 20.58 -21.09
CA TYR A 56 3.88 21.63 -20.29
C TYR A 56 4.02 21.26 -18.81
N LEU A 57 4.14 19.96 -18.55
CA LEU A 57 4.30 19.41 -17.20
C LEU A 57 5.63 19.82 -16.55
N ASP A 58 6.67 19.99 -17.36
CA ASP A 58 7.99 20.50 -16.98
C ASP A 58 7.94 21.93 -16.42
N LEU A 59 6.99 22.74 -16.90
CA LEU A 59 6.74 24.11 -16.46
C LEU A 59 5.88 24.20 -15.18
N CYS A 60 5.26 23.10 -14.75
CA CYS A 60 4.39 23.12 -13.57
C CYS A 60 5.19 23.22 -12.26
N ARG A 61 4.81 24.14 -11.37
CA ARG A 61 5.43 24.32 -10.04
C ARG A 61 4.38 24.50 -8.96
N ILE A 62 4.56 23.80 -7.84
CA ILE A 62 3.70 23.89 -6.66
C ILE A 62 4.56 24.29 -5.48
N TYR A 63 4.22 25.41 -4.84
CA TYR A 63 4.86 25.91 -3.64
C TYR A 63 3.87 25.82 -2.49
N SER A 64 4.18 25.02 -1.47
CA SER A 64 3.29 24.77 -0.34
C SER A 64 4.03 24.38 0.94
N THR A 65 3.31 24.18 2.04
CA THR A 65 3.87 23.68 3.30
C THR A 65 4.02 22.15 3.27
N ASN A 66 4.92 21.62 4.10
CA ASN A 66 5.16 20.17 4.20
C ASN A 66 3.89 19.38 4.58
N GLU A 67 3.06 19.95 5.46
CA GLU A 67 1.78 19.35 5.87
C GLU A 67 0.84 19.16 4.67
N ILE A 68 0.67 20.18 3.84
CA ILE A 68 -0.21 20.13 2.67
C ILE A 68 0.35 19.17 1.61
N PHE A 69 1.67 19.18 1.40
CA PHE A 69 2.33 18.23 0.50
C PHE A 69 2.10 16.78 0.95
N ASN A 70 2.22 16.51 2.26
CA ASN A 70 1.94 15.19 2.83
C ASN A 70 0.48 14.79 2.62
N ASN A 71 -0.46 15.70 2.81
CA ASN A 71 -1.88 15.46 2.57
C ASN A 71 -2.17 15.11 1.10
N PHE A 72 -1.63 15.87 0.14
CA PHE A 72 -1.74 15.51 -1.29
C PHE A 72 -1.09 14.16 -1.61
N GLY A 73 0.02 13.82 -0.95
CA GLY A 73 0.63 12.50 -1.05
C GLY A 73 -0.27 11.37 -0.57
N LEU A 74 -1.03 11.59 0.51
CA LEU A 74 -2.05 10.63 0.99
C LEU A 74 -3.18 10.47 -0.02
N ILE A 75 -3.66 11.59 -0.59
CA ILE A 75 -4.69 11.60 -1.63
C ILE A 75 -4.25 10.83 -2.87
N ALA A 76 -3.05 11.09 -3.38
CA ALA A 76 -2.51 10.40 -4.55
C ALA A 76 -2.32 8.89 -4.30
N THR A 77 -2.01 8.50 -3.05
CA THR A 77 -1.93 7.08 -2.65
C THR A 77 -3.32 6.46 -2.68
N ALA A 78 -4.31 7.11 -2.06
CA ALA A 78 -5.70 6.69 -2.06
C ALA A 78 -6.28 6.52 -3.47
N GLU A 79 -6.02 7.49 -4.35
CA GLU A 79 -6.49 7.45 -5.74
C GLU A 79 -5.84 6.29 -6.51
N LYS A 80 -4.55 6.05 -6.29
CA LYS A 80 -3.85 4.93 -6.90
C LYS A 80 -4.44 3.59 -6.43
N ASP A 81 -4.67 3.44 -5.12
CA ASP A 81 -5.26 2.23 -4.56
C ASP A 81 -6.67 2.01 -5.14
N LEU A 82 -7.46 3.07 -5.28
CA LEU A 82 -8.78 3.03 -5.92
C LEU A 82 -8.69 2.58 -7.38
N ARG A 83 -7.71 3.07 -8.15
CA ARG A 83 -7.47 2.63 -9.54
C ARG A 83 -7.06 1.15 -9.61
N GLU A 84 -6.17 0.69 -8.74
CA GLU A 84 -5.79 -0.73 -8.68
C GLU A 84 -6.99 -1.62 -8.32
N GLN A 85 -7.91 -1.13 -7.48
CA GLN A 85 -9.17 -1.82 -7.19
C GLN A 85 -10.09 -1.86 -8.40
N PHE A 86 -10.23 -0.76 -9.16
CA PHE A 86 -10.99 -0.75 -10.42
C PHE A 86 -10.43 -1.74 -11.44
N ASP A 87 -9.10 -1.81 -11.59
CA ASP A 87 -8.46 -2.80 -12.46
C ASP A 87 -8.81 -4.23 -12.04
N THR A 88 -8.82 -4.50 -10.73
CA THR A 88 -9.20 -5.81 -10.17
C THR A 88 -10.67 -6.13 -10.46
N MET A 89 -11.57 -5.15 -10.32
CA MET A 89 -12.99 -5.30 -10.65
C MET A 89 -13.18 -5.64 -12.14
N MET A 90 -12.52 -4.90 -13.03
CA MET A 90 -12.60 -5.14 -14.47
C MET A 90 -12.09 -6.53 -14.84
N LEU A 91 -10.95 -6.95 -14.27
CA LEU A 91 -10.37 -8.27 -14.51
C LEU A 91 -11.24 -9.42 -14.00
N SER A 92 -11.93 -9.21 -12.88
CA SER A 92 -12.84 -10.21 -12.29
C SER A 92 -14.26 -10.16 -12.86
N GLY A 93 -14.54 -9.29 -13.85
CA GLY A 93 -15.86 -9.15 -14.46
C GLY A 93 -16.96 -8.65 -13.52
N LYS A 94 -16.62 -8.02 -12.40
CA LYS A 94 -17.57 -7.56 -11.37
C LYS A 94 -18.19 -6.20 -11.72
N THR A 95 -19.38 -5.92 -11.19
CA THR A 95 -20.07 -4.65 -11.48
C THR A 95 -19.66 -3.54 -10.50
N PRO A 96 -19.82 -2.25 -10.88
CA PRO A 96 -19.63 -1.13 -9.96
C PRO A 96 -20.52 -1.17 -8.71
N ARG A 97 -21.67 -1.86 -8.75
CA ARG A 97 -22.54 -2.04 -7.59
C ARG A 97 -21.92 -3.00 -6.57
N ASP A 98 -21.27 -4.06 -7.06
CA ASP A 98 -20.47 -4.96 -6.23
C ASP A 98 -19.25 -4.23 -5.64
N PHE A 99 -18.74 -3.21 -6.34
CA PHE A 99 -17.58 -2.39 -5.99
C PHE A 99 -17.85 -1.21 -5.04
N GLY A 100 -19.02 -0.57 -5.11
CA GLY A 100 -19.37 0.59 -4.27
C GLY A 100 -19.32 0.29 -2.77
N LEU A 101 -19.50 -0.98 -2.40
CA LEU A 101 -19.29 -1.47 -1.03
C LEU A 101 -17.80 -1.51 -0.64
N TYR A 102 -16.86 -1.72 -1.58
CA TYR A 102 -15.42 -1.88 -1.36
C TYR A 102 -14.62 -0.57 -1.21
N VAL A 103 -14.99 0.51 -1.91
CA VAL A 103 -14.27 1.80 -1.82
C VAL A 103 -14.34 2.43 -0.43
N LEU A 104 -15.42 2.15 0.32
CA LEU A 104 -15.58 2.54 1.72
C LEU A 104 -14.63 1.80 2.68
N GLN A 105 -13.82 0.86 2.18
CA GLN A 105 -13.10 -0.16 2.96
C GLN A 105 -11.57 -0.06 2.86
N SER A 106 -11.02 1.00 2.25
CA SER A 106 -9.56 1.15 2.11
C SER A 106 -8.90 1.61 3.43
N PRO A 107 -7.74 1.02 3.83
CA PRO A 107 -7.01 1.39 5.04
C PRO A 107 -6.53 2.84 5.00
N GLY A 108 -6.81 3.58 6.07
CA GLY A 108 -6.28 4.93 6.27
C GLY A 108 -7.32 6.03 6.12
N ASN A 109 -8.32 6.06 7.01
CA ASN A 109 -9.08 7.26 7.39
C ASN A 109 -9.33 8.29 6.25
N LEU A 110 -9.74 7.83 5.07
CA LEU A 110 -10.16 8.70 3.97
C LEU A 110 -11.62 9.07 4.16
N VAL A 111 -11.73 9.90 5.17
CA VAL A 111 -12.92 10.57 5.61
C VAL A 111 -13.33 11.56 4.51
N VAL A 112 -14.27 11.14 3.67
CA VAL A 112 -15.02 12.03 2.79
C VAL A 112 -15.97 12.85 3.67
N THR A 113 -15.58 14.10 3.89
CA THR A 113 -16.36 15.29 4.29
C THR A 113 -17.08 15.39 5.66
N ASN A 114 -17.08 16.64 6.16
CA ASN A 114 -17.72 17.33 7.31
C ASN A 114 -17.83 16.68 8.71
N ARG A 115 -17.24 17.33 9.73
CA ARG A 115 -17.23 16.93 11.17
C ARG A 115 -18.57 17.13 11.90
N GLY A 116 -19.50 17.91 11.35
CA GLY A 116 -20.70 18.35 12.08
C GLY A 116 -21.87 17.35 12.17
N LYS A 117 -21.80 16.17 11.54
CA LYS A 117 -22.95 15.23 11.43
C LYS A 117 -22.63 13.76 11.76
N SER A 118 -21.58 13.50 12.54
CA SER A 118 -21.08 12.15 12.82
C SER A 118 -21.42 11.71 14.25
N ARG A 119 -22.47 10.89 14.42
CA ARG A 119 -22.79 10.24 15.71
C ARG A 119 -23.05 8.74 15.61
N HIS A 120 -23.02 8.12 14.43
CA HIS A 120 -23.35 6.69 14.27
C HIS A 120 -22.21 5.94 13.58
N SER A 121 -21.83 4.78 14.10
CA SER A 121 -20.86 3.85 13.51
C SER A 121 -21.56 2.89 12.53
N ILE A 122 -21.06 2.75 11.31
CA ILE A 122 -21.54 1.76 10.34
C ILE A 122 -20.63 0.54 10.37
N ASP A 123 -21.23 -0.64 10.37
CA ASP A 123 -20.49 -1.87 10.20
C ASP A 123 -20.43 -2.24 8.71
N LEU A 124 -19.21 -2.45 8.20
CA LEU A 124 -18.92 -2.76 6.80
C LEU A 124 -18.39 -4.19 6.71
N ASN A 125 -18.79 -4.91 5.67
CA ASN A 125 -18.27 -6.25 5.36
C ASN A 125 -17.19 -6.15 4.29
N ILE A 126 -15.94 -6.39 4.67
CA ILE A 126 -14.78 -6.27 3.78
C ILE A 126 -14.30 -7.63 3.27
N SER A 127 -13.80 -7.68 2.04
CA SER A 127 -13.05 -8.81 1.52
C SER A 127 -11.68 -8.34 1.03
N PHE A 128 -10.66 -9.18 1.22
CA PHE A 128 -9.32 -8.94 0.70
C PHE A 128 -9.05 -9.69 -0.61
N GLY A 129 -10.03 -10.39 -1.19
CA GLY A 129 -9.88 -11.08 -2.47
C GLY A 129 -9.40 -10.12 -3.58
N GLY A 130 -8.35 -10.52 -4.30
CA GLY A 130 -7.72 -9.70 -5.35
C GLY A 130 -6.95 -8.49 -4.85
N SER A 131 -6.82 -8.30 -3.54
CA SER A 131 -6.07 -7.18 -2.94
C SER A 131 -4.62 -7.56 -2.59
N GLY A 132 -3.79 -6.55 -2.39
CA GLY A 132 -2.38 -6.70 -2.00
C GLY A 132 -2.00 -5.83 -0.79
N PRO A 133 -2.65 -5.97 0.38
CA PRO A 133 -2.36 -5.12 1.53
C PRO A 133 -0.88 -5.18 1.94
N GLU A 134 -0.28 -4.01 2.10
CA GLU A 134 1.12 -3.83 2.49
C GLU A 134 1.24 -2.96 3.74
N ILE A 135 2.25 -3.26 4.56
CA ILE A 135 2.61 -2.41 5.69
C ILE A 135 3.64 -1.36 5.26
N THR A 136 3.30 -0.09 5.47
CA THR A 136 4.17 1.05 5.12
C THR A 136 4.48 1.93 6.32
N GLN A 137 3.96 1.60 7.50
CA GLN A 137 4.15 2.35 8.74
C GLN A 137 4.59 1.40 9.86
N PHE A 138 5.56 1.84 10.65
CA PHE A 138 6.19 1.03 11.67
C PHE A 138 6.30 1.83 12.97
N ILE A 139 6.18 1.15 14.10
CA ILE A 139 6.37 1.74 15.42
C ILE A 139 7.81 1.46 15.88
N PRO A 140 8.68 2.48 16.04
CA PRO A 140 10.07 2.28 16.44
C PRO A 140 10.25 1.50 17.75
N SER A 141 9.36 1.69 18.72
CA SER A 141 9.39 1.00 20.02
C SER A 141 8.94 -0.46 19.97
N GLN A 142 8.25 -0.89 18.91
CA GLN A 142 7.77 -2.28 18.75
C GLN A 142 8.67 -3.14 17.87
N ARG A 143 9.86 -2.64 17.49
CA ARG A 143 10.80 -3.38 16.63
C ARG A 143 11.19 -4.75 17.20
N ALA A 144 11.60 -4.78 18.47
CA ALA A 144 12.01 -6.01 19.13
C ALA A 144 10.86 -7.02 19.23
N HIS A 145 9.65 -6.54 19.54
CA HIS A 145 8.44 -7.36 19.57
C HIS A 145 8.16 -7.99 18.21
N ASN A 146 8.08 -7.17 17.16
CA ASN A 146 7.81 -7.68 15.81
C ASN A 146 8.91 -8.64 15.34
N TRP A 147 10.17 -8.39 15.68
CA TRP A 147 11.27 -9.29 15.34
C TRP A 147 11.11 -10.67 16.00
N ASN A 148 10.73 -10.72 17.27
CA ASN A 148 10.41 -11.97 17.95
C ASN A 148 9.21 -12.69 17.32
N VAL A 149 8.18 -11.95 16.88
CA VAL A 149 7.05 -12.52 16.10
C VAL A 149 7.54 -13.18 14.82
N LEU A 150 8.48 -12.54 14.10
CA LEU A 150 9.08 -13.11 12.89
C LEU A 150 9.86 -14.39 13.19
N GLU A 151 10.72 -14.39 14.20
CA GLU A 151 11.53 -15.57 14.56
C GLU A 151 10.66 -16.75 14.95
N LYS A 152 9.61 -16.53 15.75
CA LYS A 152 8.62 -17.56 16.09
C LYS A 152 7.87 -18.06 14.87
N PHE A 153 7.48 -17.16 13.97
CA PHE A 153 6.79 -17.54 12.74
C PHE A 153 7.66 -18.40 11.83
N ILE A 154 8.95 -18.07 11.68
CA ILE A 154 9.92 -18.88 10.93
C ILE A 154 10.11 -20.27 11.56
N ASP A 155 10.29 -20.35 12.88
CA ASP A 155 10.42 -21.64 13.58
C ASP A 155 9.17 -22.52 13.40
N GLN A 156 7.99 -21.93 13.44
CA GLN A 156 6.74 -22.65 13.18
C GLN A 156 6.61 -23.10 11.72
N MET A 157 7.03 -22.26 10.76
CA MET A 157 7.05 -22.62 9.34
C MET A 157 8.07 -23.73 9.02
N ASP A 158 9.22 -23.76 9.70
CA ASP A 158 10.20 -24.84 9.53
C ASP A 158 9.68 -26.18 10.06
N LYS A 159 8.79 -26.16 11.05
CA LYS A 159 8.14 -27.36 11.61
C LYS A 159 6.95 -27.87 10.79
N GLN A 160 6.21 -26.97 10.15
CA GLN A 160 4.91 -27.30 9.53
C GLN A 160 4.89 -27.14 7.99
N GLY A 161 5.75 -26.29 7.43
CA GLY A 161 5.81 -25.99 6.01
C GLY A 161 6.92 -26.75 5.28
N THR A 162 6.92 -26.65 3.95
CA THR A 162 8.00 -27.23 3.12
C THR A 162 8.90 -26.13 2.58
N ARG A 163 10.15 -26.09 3.05
CA ARG A 163 11.15 -25.12 2.57
C ARG A 163 11.65 -25.49 1.17
N HIS A 164 11.54 -24.56 0.23
CA HIS A 164 12.04 -24.72 -1.13
C HIS A 164 13.51 -24.29 -1.23
N SER A 165 14.43 -25.25 -1.08
CA SER A 165 15.87 -25.02 -0.91
C SER A 165 16.61 -24.46 -2.13
N ILE A 166 16.05 -24.61 -3.35
CA ILE A 166 16.67 -24.17 -4.62
C ILE A 166 16.34 -22.68 -4.90
N HIS A 167 15.41 -22.09 -4.17
CA HIS A 167 14.98 -20.73 -4.43
C HIS A 167 16.01 -19.69 -3.92
N PRO A 168 16.31 -18.62 -4.68
CA PRO A 168 17.27 -17.60 -4.24
C PRO A 168 16.79 -16.81 -3.01
N ASN A 169 15.48 -16.76 -2.78
CA ASN A 169 14.86 -16.23 -1.55
C ASN A 169 14.59 -17.36 -0.56
N LEU A 170 14.44 -17.04 0.73
CA LEU A 170 13.89 -18.02 1.67
C LEU A 170 12.40 -18.17 1.35
N HIS A 171 11.99 -19.37 0.98
CA HIS A 171 10.65 -19.66 0.46
C HIS A 171 10.10 -20.91 1.13
N TRP A 172 8.98 -20.77 1.81
CA TRP A 172 8.19 -21.84 2.38
C TRP A 172 6.91 -22.01 1.58
N LYS A 173 6.60 -23.25 1.22
CA LYS A 173 5.38 -23.64 0.51
C LYS A 173 4.44 -24.40 1.44
N HIS A 174 3.15 -24.36 1.10
CA HIS A 174 2.08 -25.06 1.82
C HIS A 174 2.02 -24.69 3.30
N VAL A 175 2.28 -23.41 3.62
CA VAL A 175 2.16 -22.90 4.98
C VAL A 175 0.67 -22.84 5.34
N PRO A 176 0.25 -23.41 6.49
CA PRO A 176 -1.16 -23.40 6.88
C PRO A 176 -1.70 -21.98 7.09
N LYS A 177 -2.93 -21.71 6.61
CA LYS A 177 -3.57 -20.40 6.76
C LYS A 177 -3.66 -19.92 8.22
N ASP A 178 -3.85 -20.81 9.18
CA ASP A 178 -4.00 -20.45 10.60
C ASP A 178 -2.70 -19.91 11.19
N LEU A 179 -1.56 -20.40 10.70
CA LEU A 179 -0.25 -19.91 11.07
C LEU A 179 -0.03 -18.48 10.53
N VAL A 180 -0.42 -18.23 9.28
CA VAL A 180 -0.38 -16.90 8.67
C VAL A 180 -1.34 -15.92 9.34
N ALA A 181 -2.55 -16.37 9.68
CA ALA A 181 -3.52 -15.55 10.40
C ALA A 181 -2.97 -15.15 11.78
N SER A 182 -2.37 -16.09 12.51
CA SER A 182 -1.74 -15.84 13.82
C SER A 182 -0.60 -14.83 13.73
N PHE A 183 0.23 -14.90 12.67
CA PHE A 183 1.25 -13.90 12.41
C PHE A 183 0.68 -12.48 12.32
N PHE A 184 -0.42 -12.27 11.57
CA PHE A 184 -1.05 -10.95 11.49
C PHE A 184 -1.64 -10.47 12.81
N LYS A 185 -2.18 -11.40 13.61
CA LYS A 185 -2.72 -11.07 14.94
C LYS A 185 -1.63 -10.57 15.89
N ASP A 186 -0.44 -11.16 15.84
CA ASP A 186 0.65 -10.88 16.77
C ASP A 186 1.56 -9.72 16.31
N TYR A 187 1.51 -9.36 15.02
CA TYR A 187 2.29 -8.26 14.45
C TYR A 187 1.77 -6.89 14.94
N ALA A 188 2.61 -6.15 15.69
CA ALA A 188 2.28 -4.83 16.17
C ALA A 188 2.35 -3.77 15.06
N VAL A 189 1.24 -3.05 14.88
CA VAL A 189 1.10 -1.97 13.89
C VAL A 189 0.75 -0.63 14.53
N HIS A 190 1.06 0.46 13.82
CA HIS A 190 0.64 1.80 14.20
C HIS A 190 -0.89 1.89 14.30
N GLY A 191 -1.40 2.76 15.19
CA GLY A 191 -2.85 2.85 15.52
C GLY A 191 -3.77 2.95 14.31
N ASP A 192 -3.34 3.68 13.27
CA ASP A 192 -4.06 3.87 12.01
C ASP A 192 -4.31 2.57 11.21
N GLN A 193 -3.57 1.49 11.50
CA GLN A 193 -3.58 0.22 10.76
C GLN A 193 -4.15 -0.95 11.56
N ILE A 194 -4.39 -0.78 12.87
CA ILE A 194 -4.85 -1.85 13.78
C ILE A 194 -6.12 -2.52 13.25
N GLN A 195 -7.13 -1.72 12.87
CA GLN A 195 -8.40 -2.26 12.39
C GLN A 195 -8.24 -3.12 11.14
N VAL A 196 -7.37 -2.71 10.22
CA VAL A 196 -7.13 -3.40 8.96
C VAL A 196 -6.40 -4.72 9.18
N ILE A 197 -5.37 -4.72 10.03
CA ILE A 197 -4.64 -5.96 10.35
C ILE A 197 -5.52 -6.95 11.11
N ASN A 198 -6.34 -6.47 12.04
CA ASN A 198 -7.31 -7.32 12.72
C ASN A 198 -8.32 -7.92 11.73
N ALA A 199 -8.78 -7.12 10.76
CA ALA A 199 -9.69 -7.60 9.73
C ALA A 199 -9.02 -8.58 8.76
N LEU A 200 -7.73 -8.40 8.47
CA LEU A 200 -6.91 -9.29 7.66
C LEU A 200 -6.78 -10.67 8.31
N HIS A 201 -6.39 -10.71 9.60
CA HIS A 201 -6.38 -11.92 10.40
C HIS A 201 -7.75 -12.63 10.38
N GLN A 202 -8.83 -11.90 10.69
CA GLN A 202 -10.18 -12.47 10.71
C GLN A 202 -10.64 -12.95 9.33
N PHE A 203 -10.27 -12.25 8.26
CA PHE A 203 -10.59 -12.66 6.89
C PHE A 203 -9.93 -13.99 6.56
N ILE A 204 -8.64 -14.16 6.84
CA ILE A 204 -7.91 -15.41 6.57
C ILE A 204 -8.54 -16.58 7.37
N SER A 205 -8.80 -16.38 8.66
CA SER A 205 -9.37 -17.42 9.52
C SER A 205 -10.78 -17.88 9.12
N LYS A 206 -11.57 -17.02 8.45
CA LYS A 206 -12.96 -17.31 8.10
C LYS A 206 -13.14 -18.07 6.79
N GLN A 207 -12.12 -18.15 5.94
CA GLN A 207 -12.28 -18.79 4.64
C GLN A 207 -12.48 -20.30 4.79
N ASP A 208 -13.25 -20.89 3.89
CA ASP A 208 -13.49 -22.34 3.87
C ASP A 208 -12.27 -23.10 3.32
N HIS A 209 -12.30 -24.43 3.39
CA HIS A 209 -11.30 -25.28 2.73
C HIS A 209 -11.31 -25.03 1.21
N GLY A 210 -10.14 -25.05 0.57
CA GLY A 210 -9.97 -24.72 -0.84
C GLY A 210 -9.91 -23.22 -1.15
N LEU A 211 -10.02 -22.34 -0.15
CA LEU A 211 -9.85 -20.89 -0.30
C LEU A 211 -8.73 -20.40 0.60
N ILE A 212 -7.64 -19.93 -0.02
CA ILE A 212 -6.41 -19.46 0.66
C ILE A 212 -5.98 -20.34 1.85
N ASP A 213 -6.14 -21.66 1.72
CA ASP A 213 -5.78 -22.64 2.72
C ASP A 213 -4.29 -22.97 2.69
N GLU A 214 -3.67 -22.83 1.53
CA GLU A 214 -2.23 -22.96 1.33
C GLU A 214 -1.58 -21.60 1.10
N TRP A 215 -0.52 -21.32 1.86
CA TRP A 215 0.26 -20.10 1.71
C TRP A 215 1.68 -20.39 1.26
N ASP A 216 2.14 -19.60 0.30
CA ASP A 216 3.56 -19.43 0.03
C ASP A 216 4.05 -18.22 0.83
N VAL A 217 5.09 -18.42 1.64
CA VAL A 217 5.75 -17.35 2.40
C VAL A 217 7.16 -17.15 1.87
N VAL A 218 7.50 -15.93 1.48
CA VAL A 218 8.79 -15.60 0.88
C VAL A 218 9.45 -14.43 1.61
N CYS A 219 10.60 -14.68 2.25
CA CYS A 219 11.48 -13.61 2.70
C CYS A 219 12.32 -13.13 1.51
N VAL A 220 11.91 -12.01 0.92
CA VAL A 220 12.50 -11.48 -0.30
C VAL A 220 13.92 -11.01 -0.02
N LYS A 221 14.87 -11.48 -0.84
CA LYS A 221 16.26 -11.02 -0.84
C LYS A 221 16.50 -10.12 -2.04
N LEU A 222 17.28 -9.05 -1.85
CA LEU A 222 17.82 -8.32 -2.99
C LEU A 222 18.81 -9.18 -3.76
N LYS A 223 18.62 -9.27 -5.09
CA LYS A 223 19.67 -9.66 -6.02
C LYS A 223 20.72 -8.55 -6.12
N SER A 224 21.57 -8.34 -5.10
CA SER A 224 22.77 -7.52 -5.29
C SER A 224 23.84 -7.72 -4.21
N LYS A 225 25.11 -7.55 -4.61
CA LYS A 225 26.28 -7.32 -3.74
C LYS A 225 26.24 -5.97 -2.98
N LYS A 226 25.11 -5.23 -2.98
CA LYS A 226 24.99 -3.84 -2.49
C LYS A 226 24.12 -3.67 -1.22
N SER A 227 23.60 -4.76 -0.64
CA SER A 227 22.94 -4.67 0.68
C SER A 227 23.98 -4.96 1.76
N LEU A 228 24.25 -3.97 2.61
CA LEU A 228 25.24 -4.07 3.70
C LEU A 228 24.58 -4.58 4.98
N LEU A 229 23.27 -4.38 5.15
CA LEU A 229 22.52 -4.91 6.28
C LEU A 229 22.08 -6.36 6.04
N LYS A 230 22.70 -7.26 6.80
CA LYS A 230 22.37 -8.67 6.88
C LYS A 230 22.05 -9.05 8.31
N ARG A 231 21.07 -9.94 8.50
CA ARG A 231 20.77 -10.53 9.81
C ARG A 231 20.47 -12.01 9.63
N ASP A 232 20.80 -12.77 10.66
CA ASP A 232 20.30 -14.12 10.81
C ASP A 232 18.85 -14.07 11.31
N ILE A 233 17.97 -14.88 10.70
CA ILE A 233 16.60 -15.07 11.14
C ILE A 233 16.32 -16.57 11.18
N GLY A 234 16.32 -17.14 12.39
CA GLY A 234 16.09 -18.58 12.58
C GLY A 234 17.14 -19.47 11.90
N GLY A 235 18.41 -19.07 11.90
CA GLY A 235 19.49 -19.82 11.25
C GLY A 235 19.67 -19.54 9.76
N TYR A 236 18.98 -18.53 9.21
CA TYR A 236 19.09 -18.15 7.81
C TYR A 236 19.57 -16.71 7.62
N GLU A 237 20.59 -16.53 6.77
CA GLU A 237 21.00 -15.19 6.32
C GLU A 237 19.89 -14.54 5.49
N TRP A 238 19.43 -13.37 5.93
CA TRP A 238 18.49 -12.51 5.21
C TRP A 238 19.08 -11.13 4.97
N ASN A 239 18.84 -10.59 3.77
CA ASN A 239 19.44 -9.34 3.31
C ASN A 239 18.37 -8.28 3.14
N ALA A 240 18.63 -7.07 3.64
CA ALA A 240 17.64 -6.00 3.62
C ALA A 240 17.41 -5.44 2.21
N VAL A 241 16.21 -4.94 1.99
CA VAL A 241 15.84 -4.06 0.88
C VAL A 241 15.94 -2.60 1.24
N LYS A 242 16.59 -1.83 0.37
CA LYS A 242 16.71 -0.38 0.53
C LYS A 242 15.34 0.26 0.32
N ARG A 243 14.84 1.02 1.30
CA ARG A 243 13.72 1.95 1.11
C ARG A 243 14.05 3.31 1.73
N ALA A 244 13.50 4.34 1.11
CA ALA A 244 13.58 5.68 1.65
C ALA A 244 12.53 5.85 2.74
N ALA A 245 12.91 6.41 3.89
CA ALA A 245 11.93 6.89 4.86
C ALA A 245 11.23 8.12 4.27
N LYS A 246 9.90 8.07 4.19
CA LYS A 246 9.05 9.22 3.87
C LYS A 246 8.95 10.16 5.07
N SER A 247 8.85 9.60 6.27
CA SER A 247 8.82 10.33 7.54
C SER A 247 9.37 9.45 8.66
N TYR A 248 9.97 10.08 9.66
CA TYR A 248 10.52 9.39 10.82
C TYR A 248 10.42 10.30 12.05
N ASP A 249 9.77 9.82 13.10
CA ASP A 249 9.75 10.39 14.43
C ASP A 249 9.81 9.28 15.50
N ALA A 250 9.79 9.65 16.78
CA ALA A 250 9.91 8.70 17.89
C ALA A 250 8.79 7.64 17.93
N ASN A 251 7.61 7.94 17.38
CA ASN A 251 6.43 7.09 17.42
C ASN A 251 6.15 6.39 16.08
N LYS A 252 6.67 6.92 14.97
CA LYS A 252 6.30 6.45 13.62
C LYS A 252 7.45 6.59 12.62
N MET A 253 7.72 5.48 11.93
CA MET A 253 8.46 5.47 10.68
C MET A 253 7.50 5.13 9.54
N ALA A 254 7.54 5.88 8.44
CA ALA A 254 6.78 5.57 7.24
C ALA A 254 7.66 5.47 6.00
N ILE A 255 7.33 4.54 5.11
CA ILE A 255 7.91 4.40 3.77
C ILE A 255 6.83 4.56 2.71
N LYS A 256 7.21 4.69 1.44
CA LYS A 256 6.24 4.85 0.35
C LYS A 256 5.56 3.55 -0.09
N ARG A 257 6.30 2.44 -0.11
CA ARG A 257 5.86 1.11 -0.60
C ARG A 257 6.84 0.04 -0.12
N ILE A 258 6.37 -1.19 0.14
CA ILE A 258 7.24 -2.26 0.64
C ILE A 258 7.93 -3.04 -0.49
N GLY A 259 7.22 -3.41 -1.55
CA GLY A 259 7.67 -4.33 -2.59
C GLY A 259 7.37 -3.86 -4.02
N ALA A 260 7.92 -4.55 -5.02
CA ALA A 260 7.52 -4.33 -6.42
C ALA A 260 6.33 -5.23 -6.77
N PRO A 261 5.38 -4.80 -7.63
CA PRO A 261 4.27 -5.66 -8.05
C PRO A 261 4.72 -7.01 -8.65
N THR A 262 5.87 -7.03 -9.32
CA THR A 262 6.45 -8.25 -9.90
C THR A 262 6.93 -9.26 -8.87
N ASP A 263 7.13 -8.86 -7.60
CA ASP A 263 7.48 -9.80 -6.53
C ASP A 263 6.31 -10.73 -6.22
N GLU A 264 5.08 -10.34 -6.56
CA GLU A 264 3.90 -11.21 -6.47
C GLU A 264 3.94 -12.38 -7.46
N LEU A 265 4.97 -12.51 -8.31
CA LEU A 265 5.19 -13.69 -9.16
C LEU A 265 6.02 -14.79 -8.46
N LEU A 266 6.54 -14.56 -7.26
CA LEU A 266 7.53 -15.45 -6.63
C LEU A 266 6.95 -16.82 -6.23
N ASP A 267 5.64 -16.93 -6.02
CA ASP A 267 4.94 -18.19 -5.76
C ASP A 267 4.66 -19.02 -7.02
N PHE A 268 4.74 -18.40 -8.19
CA PHE A 268 4.51 -19.08 -9.46
C PHE A 268 5.76 -19.80 -9.98
N THR A 269 5.54 -20.98 -10.55
CA THR A 269 6.53 -21.72 -11.34
C THR A 269 6.91 -20.96 -12.61
N ASP A 270 8.03 -21.31 -13.23
CA ASP A 270 8.45 -20.67 -14.48
C ASP A 270 7.46 -20.91 -15.63
N GLY A 271 6.79 -22.07 -15.65
CA GLY A 271 5.71 -22.36 -16.59
C GLY A 271 4.48 -21.46 -16.36
N GLU A 272 4.02 -21.34 -15.11
CA GLU A 272 2.91 -20.41 -14.78
C GLU A 272 3.28 -18.95 -15.12
N LYS A 273 4.51 -18.51 -14.83
CA LYS A 273 4.98 -17.16 -15.21
C LYS A 273 4.96 -16.94 -16.72
N GLN A 274 5.25 -17.95 -17.52
CA GLN A 274 5.15 -17.85 -18.98
C GLN A 274 3.68 -17.72 -19.42
N ASN A 275 2.78 -18.50 -18.83
CA ASN A 275 1.34 -18.42 -19.11
C ASN A 275 0.77 -17.04 -18.76
N ILE A 276 1.12 -16.49 -17.60
CA ILE A 276 0.71 -15.14 -17.16
C ILE A 276 1.18 -14.07 -18.15
N ARG A 277 2.43 -14.17 -18.65
CA ARG A 277 2.95 -13.24 -19.65
C ARG A 277 2.23 -13.38 -21.00
N ALA A 278 1.85 -14.59 -21.39
CA ALA A 278 1.07 -14.83 -22.59
C ALA A 278 -0.36 -14.23 -22.46
N ALA A 279 -1.02 -14.45 -21.32
CA ALA A 279 -2.33 -13.86 -21.01
C ALA A 279 -2.28 -12.32 -21.04
N LEU A 280 -1.25 -11.71 -20.44
CA LEU A 280 -1.05 -10.25 -20.48
C LEU A 280 -0.98 -9.71 -21.91
N LYS A 281 -0.26 -10.43 -22.79
CA LYS A 281 -0.12 -10.05 -24.20
C LYS A 281 -1.45 -10.23 -24.95
N ALA A 282 -2.22 -11.26 -24.65
CA ALA A 282 -3.53 -11.52 -25.26
C ALA A 282 -4.55 -10.41 -24.90
N GLU A 283 -4.51 -9.88 -23.68
CA GLU A 283 -5.32 -8.73 -23.26
C GLU A 283 -4.82 -7.37 -23.78
N GLY A 284 -3.70 -7.34 -24.52
CA GLY A 284 -3.11 -6.08 -25.01
C GLY A 284 -2.55 -5.17 -23.92
N ARG A 285 -2.29 -5.68 -22.71
CA ARG A 285 -1.73 -4.91 -21.59
C ARG A 285 -0.21 -4.77 -21.73
N LYS A 286 0.31 -3.58 -21.41
CA LYS A 286 1.74 -3.26 -21.56
C LYS A 286 2.62 -3.69 -20.38
N SER A 287 2.05 -3.85 -19.19
CA SER A 287 2.80 -4.11 -17.96
C SER A 287 2.02 -5.01 -17.00
N LEU A 288 2.73 -5.91 -16.33
CA LEU A 288 2.20 -6.72 -15.24
C LEU A 288 1.91 -5.83 -14.02
N THR A 289 0.62 -5.74 -13.66
CA THR A 289 0.17 -5.10 -12.42
C THR A 289 -0.07 -6.18 -11.36
N GLY A 290 -0.04 -5.79 -10.08
CA GLY A 290 -0.36 -6.72 -8.99
C GLY A 290 -1.77 -7.30 -9.14
N ALA A 291 -2.74 -6.47 -9.56
CA ALA A 291 -4.11 -6.90 -9.84
C ALA A 291 -4.17 -8.01 -10.91
N PHE A 292 -3.40 -7.88 -11.98
CA PHE A 292 -3.31 -8.91 -13.03
C PHE A 292 -2.72 -10.21 -12.50
N ILE A 293 -1.60 -10.12 -11.76
CA ILE A 293 -0.93 -11.30 -11.19
C ILE A 293 -1.88 -12.04 -10.22
N ARG A 294 -2.60 -11.30 -9.38
CA ARG A 294 -3.58 -11.84 -8.44
C ARG A 294 -4.78 -12.48 -9.14
N ASN A 295 -5.12 -12.03 -10.34
CA ASN A 295 -6.19 -12.62 -11.14
C ASN A 295 -5.85 -14.01 -11.67
N GLU A 296 -4.57 -14.21 -12.01
CA GLU A 296 -4.07 -15.49 -12.50
C GLU A 296 -3.70 -16.46 -11.36
N ARG A 297 -3.74 -16.01 -10.10
CA ARG A 297 -3.45 -16.86 -8.94
C ARG A 297 -4.60 -17.82 -8.65
N PRO A 298 -4.34 -19.11 -8.38
CA PRO A 298 -5.38 -20.03 -7.91
C PRO A 298 -6.02 -19.57 -6.60
N SER A 299 -7.34 -19.76 -6.47
CA SER A 299 -8.14 -19.30 -5.32
C SER A 299 -7.74 -19.91 -3.98
N ASN A 300 -7.12 -21.09 -4.00
CA ASN A 300 -6.65 -21.81 -2.83
C ASN A 300 -5.29 -21.32 -2.31
N ARG A 301 -4.57 -20.49 -3.07
CA ARG A 301 -3.19 -20.09 -2.77
C ARG A 301 -3.09 -18.63 -2.33
N GLY A 302 -2.65 -18.39 -1.10
CA GLY A 302 -2.23 -17.06 -0.63
C GLY A 302 -0.71 -16.87 -0.78
N LEU A 303 -0.26 -15.62 -0.90
CA LEU A 303 1.17 -15.28 -0.88
C LEU A 303 1.46 -14.23 0.19
N LEU A 304 2.42 -14.51 1.07
CA LEU A 304 2.97 -13.54 2.02
C LEU A 304 4.43 -13.24 1.67
N LEU A 305 4.69 -12.00 1.26
CA LEU A 305 6.04 -11.50 1.01
C LEU A 305 6.52 -10.74 2.23
N LEU A 306 7.69 -11.12 2.76
CA LEU A 306 8.36 -10.45 3.87
C LEU A 306 9.59 -9.71 3.36
N TYR A 307 9.83 -8.52 3.89
CA TYR A 307 10.94 -7.65 3.50
C TYR A 307 11.63 -7.07 4.72
N MET A 308 12.89 -7.44 4.96
CA MET A 308 13.76 -6.69 5.88
C MET A 308 14.13 -5.39 5.22
N ILE A 309 14.09 -4.29 5.95
CA ILE A 309 14.20 -2.96 5.35
C ILE A 309 15.44 -2.24 5.90
N ALA A 310 16.22 -1.64 5.01
CA ALA A 310 17.37 -0.79 5.33
C ALA A 310 17.17 0.62 4.74
N SER A 311 17.84 1.60 5.33
CA SER A 311 17.92 2.97 4.85
C SER A 311 18.51 3.08 3.43
N GLU A 312 18.45 4.26 2.81
CA GLU A 312 18.95 4.48 1.45
C GLU A 312 20.46 4.17 1.27
N ASN A 313 21.29 4.48 2.27
CA ASN A 313 22.70 4.06 2.26
C ASN A 313 22.85 2.55 2.42
N GLY A 314 21.85 1.85 2.97
CA GLY A 314 21.82 0.39 3.10
C GLY A 314 22.60 -0.15 4.30
N GLU A 315 23.10 0.75 5.15
CA GLU A 315 23.97 0.45 6.29
C GLU A 315 23.20 0.41 7.61
N HIS A 316 22.05 1.10 7.70
CA HIS A 316 21.34 1.26 8.95
C HIS A 316 19.89 0.75 8.89
N PRO A 317 19.37 0.21 10.00
CA PRO A 317 17.97 -0.17 10.17
C PRO A 317 17.02 1.04 10.29
N TYR A 318 17.30 2.18 9.65
CA TYR A 318 16.60 3.50 9.67
C TYR A 318 16.93 4.49 10.81
N GLY A 319 16.98 5.77 10.42
CA GLY A 319 17.31 6.97 11.20
C GLY A 319 18.05 7.98 10.31
N THR A 320 17.80 9.30 10.42
CA THR A 320 18.63 10.29 9.70
C THR A 320 20.04 10.27 10.27
N CYS A 321 21.08 10.38 9.44
CA CYS A 321 22.49 10.28 9.84
C CYS A 321 23.00 11.39 10.78
N LYS A 322 22.10 12.11 11.47
CA LYS A 322 22.44 13.18 12.40
C LYS A 322 22.44 12.76 13.87
N ASP A 323 21.81 11.65 14.24
CA ASP A 323 21.86 11.09 15.60
C ASP A 323 22.37 9.65 15.58
N THR A 324 23.67 9.50 15.75
CA THR A 324 24.38 8.21 15.74
C THR A 324 24.28 7.43 17.06
N THR A 325 23.57 7.96 18.06
CA THR A 325 23.59 7.46 19.44
C THR A 325 22.40 6.56 19.82
N ALA A 326 21.40 6.38 18.94
CA ALA A 326 20.16 5.66 19.26
C ALA A 326 19.78 4.56 18.25
N PHE A 327 20.76 3.91 17.62
CA PHE A 327 20.46 2.75 16.77
C PHE A 327 20.25 1.51 17.63
N SER A 328 19.00 1.06 17.74
CA SER A 328 18.75 -0.36 18.02
C SER A 328 19.19 -1.16 16.80
N ASP A 329 19.99 -2.21 17.03
CA ASP A 329 20.50 -3.15 16.04
C ASP A 329 19.40 -3.89 15.25
N ILE A 330 18.18 -3.91 15.80
CA ILE A 330 17.07 -4.67 15.25
C ILE A 330 16.50 -3.93 14.01
N PRO A 331 16.49 -4.58 12.83
CA PRO A 331 15.89 -4.02 11.62
C PRO A 331 14.37 -3.88 11.72
N TYR A 332 13.82 -2.97 10.93
CA TYR A 332 12.42 -3.09 10.56
C TYR A 332 12.27 -4.19 9.51
N TYR A 333 11.18 -4.95 9.59
CA TYR A 333 10.68 -5.71 8.46
C TYR A 333 9.22 -5.34 8.24
N GLY A 334 8.76 -5.51 7.01
CA GLY A 334 7.36 -5.36 6.65
C GLY A 334 6.91 -6.50 5.74
N PHE A 335 5.62 -6.48 5.42
CA PHE A 335 4.98 -7.49 4.59
C PHE A 335 4.11 -6.89 3.48
N LEU A 336 3.87 -7.72 2.46
CA LEU A 336 2.80 -7.60 1.48
C LEU A 336 2.07 -8.94 1.43
N ALA A 337 0.77 -8.95 1.70
CA ALA A 337 -0.07 -10.13 1.56
C ALA A 337 -0.85 -10.04 0.25
N SER A 338 -0.72 -11.02 -0.62
CA SER A 338 -1.29 -11.02 -1.97
C SER A 338 -2.36 -12.11 -2.07
N PHE A 339 -3.59 -11.69 -2.36
CA PHE A 339 -4.75 -12.56 -2.39
C PHE A 339 -5.24 -12.81 -3.82
N PRO A 340 -5.64 -14.05 -4.17
CA PRO A 340 -6.26 -14.33 -5.46
C PRO A 340 -7.60 -13.60 -5.61
N SER A 341 -8.03 -13.29 -6.84
CA SER A 341 -9.30 -12.57 -7.11
C SER A 341 -10.49 -13.48 -7.41
N ASN A 342 -10.23 -14.73 -7.80
CA ASN A 342 -11.18 -15.67 -8.41
C ASN A 342 -11.89 -16.61 -7.42
N GLY A 343 -11.70 -16.42 -6.11
CA GLY A 343 -12.38 -17.18 -5.07
C GLY A 343 -13.64 -16.48 -4.55
N ASP A 344 -14.63 -17.28 -4.13
CA ASP A 344 -15.83 -16.78 -3.44
C ASP A 344 -15.53 -16.56 -1.95
N PHE A 345 -14.77 -15.49 -1.66
CA PHE A 345 -14.27 -15.23 -0.31
C PHE A 345 -15.34 -14.66 0.61
N LYS A 346 -15.44 -15.24 1.81
CA LYS A 346 -16.24 -14.70 2.91
C LYS A 346 -15.71 -13.35 3.36
N THR A 347 -16.61 -12.44 3.68
CA THR A 347 -16.28 -11.10 4.15
C THR A 347 -16.08 -11.05 5.67
N THR A 348 -15.36 -10.04 6.14
CA THR A 348 -15.14 -9.74 7.56
C THR A 348 -15.73 -8.38 7.92
N ARG A 349 -16.41 -8.32 9.06
CA ARG A 349 -17.02 -7.09 9.56
C ARG A 349 -15.97 -6.17 10.17
N ILE A 350 -15.91 -4.92 9.73
CA ILE A 350 -15.19 -3.83 10.38
C ILE A 350 -16.18 -2.74 10.78
N ARG A 351 -15.91 -2.07 11.90
CA ARG A 351 -16.70 -0.91 12.32
C ARG A 351 -16.03 0.36 11.83
N ALA A 352 -16.54 0.94 10.75
CA ALA A 352 -16.07 2.23 10.30
C ALA A 352 -16.69 3.34 11.17
N ASN A 353 -15.84 4.26 11.64
CA ASN A 353 -16.34 5.53 12.14
C ASN A 353 -16.85 6.33 10.94
N THR A 354 -18.17 6.37 10.79
CA THR A 354 -18.79 7.00 9.64
C THR A 354 -18.62 8.51 9.72
N LYS A 355 -17.84 9.03 8.78
CA LYS A 355 -18.23 10.26 8.11
C LYS A 355 -18.90 9.87 6.80
N TYR A 356 -20.20 10.14 6.81
CA TYR A 356 -21.19 10.11 5.74
C TYR A 356 -21.59 8.77 5.10
N MET A 357 -22.87 8.44 5.33
CA MET A 357 -23.80 7.84 4.37
C MET A 357 -25.11 8.63 4.50
N GLU A 358 -25.45 9.46 3.52
CA GLU A 358 -26.83 9.79 3.13
C GLU A 358 -26.80 10.69 1.90
N HIS A 359 -27.10 10.08 0.76
CA HIS A 359 -27.92 10.57 -0.37
C HIS A 359 -27.58 9.71 -1.60
N GLY A 360 -28.32 8.62 -1.73
CA GLY A 360 -28.64 8.02 -3.03
C GLY A 360 -29.99 8.56 -3.48
#